data_AF-A0A182KDA2-F1
#
_entry.id   AF-A0A182KDA2-F1
#
_cell.length_a   1.000
_cell.length_b   1.000
_cell.length_c   1.000
_cell.angle_alpha   90.00
_cell.angle_beta   90.00
_cell.angle_gamma   90.00
#
_symmetry.space_group_name_H-M   'P 1'
#
loop_
_entity.id
_entity.type
_entity.pdbx_description
1 polymer ?
#
loop_
_entity_poly.entity_id
_entity_poly.type
_entity_poly.pdbx_seq_one_letter_code
_entity_poly.pdbx_strand_id
1 'polypeptide(L)'
;MADLTRPPLCDIKRPEEVVKMSMTDNLKFAVLIGLIEVGQVSNREVVNTVLHLLVGGEFDMELNFVVQDAQNVKHMLELLDHCPANLQAEVWSVFIAILKKSVRNLQACTEIGLIEHVLARLQQAEPIVADLLIEMLGVLASYSITVKELKLLFGAMKAVNGKWPRHSAKLLNVLKQMPHRNGPDVFFSFPGRKGSAIVLPPLAKWPYENGFTFSTWFRLDPINSVNIEREKPYLYCFKTSKGVGYTAHFVGNCLVLTSMKVKGKGFQHCVKYEFQPRKWYMIAIVYIYNRWTKSEIKCLVNGQLASSTEMAWLVSTNDPFDKCYVGATPELDEERVFCGQMAAIYLFSEALTTQQICAMHRLGPGYKSQFRFDNECYLNLPDNHKRVSEAKAILSSLSPTPLAPTESTIHRTLVSGSTAATTGAVTADYHPSSFSSPTTAALASPGVALASAAPGAGGESFDLVSVLYDGKLSSAIVFMYNPVATDGQLCLQSAPKGNLSYFVHTPHSLMLQ
;
A
#
# COMPACT_ATOMS: atom_id res chain seq x y z
N MET A 1 51.60 14.96 -15.28
CA MET A 1 51.38 15.66 -14.00
C MET A 1 50.71 16.98 -14.32
N ALA A 2 49.38 17.01 -14.29
CA ALA A 2 48.60 18.24 -14.41
C ALA A 2 48.08 18.56 -13.00
N ASP A 3 48.45 19.73 -12.52
CA ASP A 3 48.22 20.21 -11.17
C ASP A 3 46.70 20.43 -10.94
N LEU A 4 46.12 19.63 -10.05
CA LEU A 4 44.75 19.79 -9.56
C LEU A 4 44.75 20.86 -8.47
N THR A 5 44.87 22.13 -8.85
CA THR A 5 44.60 23.24 -7.93
C THR A 5 43.11 23.24 -7.58
N ARG A 6 42.77 22.67 -6.43
CA ARG A 6 41.48 22.87 -5.76
C ARG A 6 41.22 24.39 -5.67
N PRO A 7 40.03 24.89 -6.03
CA PRO A 7 39.71 26.28 -5.75
C PRO A 7 39.78 26.50 -4.23
N PRO A 8 40.37 27.59 -3.75
CA PRO A 8 40.46 27.84 -2.32
C PRO A 8 39.04 28.07 -1.79
N LEU A 9 38.67 27.37 -0.72
CA LEU A 9 37.40 27.54 0.00
C LEU A 9 37.10 29.02 0.39
N CYS A 10 38.12 29.89 0.35
CA CYS A 10 38.07 31.30 0.71
C CYS A 10 37.41 32.24 -0.32
N ASP A 11 37.17 31.81 -1.56
CA ASP A 11 36.65 32.71 -2.62
C ASP A 11 35.11 32.68 -2.75
N ILE A 12 34.42 31.82 -1.99
CA ILE A 12 32.98 31.61 -2.13
C ILE A 12 32.22 32.68 -1.36
N LYS A 13 31.36 33.41 -2.06
CA LYS A 13 30.53 34.47 -1.45
C LYS A 13 29.04 34.24 -1.60
N ARG A 14 28.63 33.25 -2.40
CA ARG A 14 27.21 33.03 -2.74
C ARG A 14 26.81 31.55 -2.70
N PRO A 15 25.59 31.21 -2.22
CA PRO A 15 25.10 29.82 -2.18
C PRO A 15 24.94 29.17 -3.57
N GLU A 16 24.67 29.96 -4.61
CA GLU A 16 24.58 29.46 -5.99
C GLU A 16 25.89 28.83 -6.48
N GLU A 17 27.03 29.28 -5.94
CA GLU A 17 28.36 28.75 -6.25
C GLU A 17 28.56 27.40 -5.56
N VAL A 18 28.04 27.23 -4.34
CA VAL A 18 28.12 26.00 -3.53
C VAL A 18 27.52 24.80 -4.27
N VAL A 19 26.37 25.01 -4.91
CA VAL A 19 25.68 23.97 -5.69
C VAL A 19 26.52 23.50 -6.87
N LYS A 20 27.16 24.44 -7.58
CA LYS A 20 27.94 24.20 -8.80
C LYS A 20 29.31 23.57 -8.52
N MET A 21 29.71 23.42 -7.26
CA MET A 21 31.01 22.87 -6.90
C MET A 21 31.11 21.38 -7.19
N SER A 22 32.26 20.96 -7.73
CA SER A 22 32.68 19.56 -7.76
C SER A 22 33.21 19.13 -6.38
N MET A 23 32.34 19.09 -5.38
CA MET A 23 32.64 18.66 -4.01
C MET A 23 31.58 17.67 -3.51
N THR A 24 31.93 16.91 -2.46
CA THR A 24 30.99 16.04 -1.75
C THR A 24 29.93 16.88 -1.04
N ASP A 25 28.69 16.40 -0.96
CA ASP A 25 27.58 17.16 -0.38
C ASP A 25 27.82 17.57 1.08
N ASN A 26 28.48 16.75 1.90
CA ASN A 26 28.91 17.12 3.25
C ASN A 26 29.71 18.44 3.28
N LEU A 27 30.66 18.61 2.36
CA LEU A 27 31.45 19.84 2.25
C LEU A 27 30.59 21.02 1.77
N LYS A 28 29.63 20.78 0.88
CA LYS A 28 28.69 21.81 0.42
C LYS A 28 27.83 22.34 1.57
N PHE A 29 27.31 21.45 2.41
CA PHE A 29 26.58 21.84 3.63
C PHE A 29 27.48 22.60 4.61
N ALA A 30 28.71 22.13 4.85
CA ALA A 30 29.66 22.82 5.73
C ALA A 30 30.00 24.24 5.25
N VAL A 31 30.19 24.44 3.94
CA VAL A 31 30.41 25.78 3.36
C VAL A 31 29.17 26.65 3.56
N LEU A 32 27.97 26.12 3.35
CA LEU A 32 26.73 26.86 3.52
C LEU A 32 26.52 27.28 4.99
N ILE A 33 26.86 26.42 5.95
CA ILE A 33 26.87 26.78 7.39
C ILE A 33 27.79 27.98 7.62
N GLY A 34 29.03 27.94 7.11
CA GLY A 34 29.97 29.06 7.23
C GLY A 34 29.43 30.36 6.64
N LEU A 35 28.74 30.32 5.51
CA LEU A 35 28.13 31.52 4.90
C LEU A 35 26.97 32.07 5.74
N ILE A 36 26.18 31.20 6.38
CA ILE A 36 25.07 31.60 7.29
C ILE A 36 25.63 32.31 8.52
N GLU A 37 26.67 31.77 9.15
CA GLU A 37 27.27 32.35 10.36
C GLU A 37 27.88 33.73 10.13
N VAL A 38 28.42 33.97 8.93
CA VAL A 38 29.00 35.27 8.54
C VAL A 38 27.92 36.24 8.04
N GLY A 39 26.65 35.82 7.98
CA GLY A 39 25.51 36.68 7.60
C GLY A 39 25.51 37.10 6.13
N GLN A 40 26.20 36.35 5.26
CA GLN A 40 26.35 36.70 3.84
C GLN A 40 25.22 36.17 2.95
N VAL A 41 24.19 35.57 3.54
CA VAL A 41 23.16 34.83 2.80
C VAL A 41 21.76 35.22 3.26
N SER A 42 20.85 35.40 2.31
CA SER A 42 19.42 35.58 2.62
C SER A 42 18.72 34.24 2.92
N ASN A 43 17.67 34.27 3.74
CA ASN A 43 16.85 33.08 4.04
C ASN A 43 16.41 32.33 2.79
N ARG A 44 15.96 33.06 1.76
CA ARG A 44 15.48 32.49 0.50
C ARG A 44 16.58 31.70 -0.22
N GLU A 45 17.81 32.20 -0.24
CA GLU A 45 18.93 31.51 -0.87
C GLU A 45 19.32 30.26 -0.08
N VAL A 46 19.28 30.31 1.27
CA VAL A 46 19.53 29.12 2.10
C VAL A 46 18.47 28.04 1.83
N VAL A 47 17.18 28.39 1.87
CA VAL A 47 16.09 27.43 1.60
C VAL A 47 16.27 26.79 0.22
N ASN A 48 16.47 27.59 -0.83
CA ASN A 48 16.65 27.08 -2.19
C ASN A 48 17.87 26.16 -2.30
N THR A 49 18.98 26.52 -1.66
CA THR A 49 20.23 25.75 -1.71
C THR A 49 20.10 24.44 -0.94
N VAL A 50 19.51 24.45 0.26
CA VAL A 50 19.26 23.25 1.04
C VAL A 50 18.37 22.28 0.26
N LEU A 51 17.25 22.78 -0.28
CA LEU A 51 16.34 21.94 -1.08
C LEU A 51 17.04 21.39 -2.32
N HIS A 52 17.86 22.19 -2.99
CA HIS A 52 18.64 21.75 -4.14
C HIS A 52 19.59 20.61 -3.79
N LEU A 53 20.33 20.72 -2.68
CA LEU A 53 21.25 19.69 -2.21
C LEU A 53 20.53 18.40 -1.78
N LEU A 54 19.32 18.51 -1.21
CA LEU A 54 18.52 17.34 -0.84
C LEU A 54 18.07 16.53 -2.07
N VAL A 55 17.62 17.21 -3.12
CA VAL A 55 17.05 16.55 -4.32
C VAL A 55 18.04 16.41 -5.48
N GLY A 56 19.28 16.90 -5.31
CA GLY A 56 20.35 16.84 -6.31
C GLY A 56 20.09 17.66 -7.58
N GLY A 57 19.32 18.74 -7.48
CA GLY A 57 18.90 19.57 -8.62
C GLY A 57 17.94 20.69 -8.23
N GLU A 58 17.42 21.45 -9.19
CA GLU A 58 16.39 22.46 -8.88
C GLU A 58 15.18 21.81 -8.24
N PHE A 59 14.80 22.30 -7.05
CA PHE A 59 13.66 21.79 -6.32
C PHE A 59 12.35 22.20 -6.98
N ASP A 60 11.48 21.21 -7.20
CA ASP A 60 10.13 21.42 -7.68
C ASP A 60 9.22 20.39 -7.01
N MET A 61 8.13 20.85 -6.39
CA MET A 61 7.23 19.99 -5.62
C MET A 61 6.53 18.93 -6.49
N GLU A 62 6.41 19.13 -7.81
CA GLU A 62 5.81 18.20 -8.76
C GLU A 62 6.85 17.37 -9.53
N LEU A 63 7.99 17.96 -9.86
CA LEU A 63 8.97 17.37 -10.78
C LEU A 63 10.20 16.80 -10.08
N ASN A 64 10.70 17.46 -9.02
CA ASN A 64 11.96 17.13 -8.38
C ASN A 64 11.93 17.40 -6.86
N PHE A 65 11.30 16.49 -6.12
CA PHE A 65 11.15 16.55 -4.66
C PHE A 65 11.69 15.29 -3.97
N VAL A 66 12.26 14.34 -4.71
CA VAL A 66 12.76 13.07 -4.15
C VAL A 66 14.17 13.27 -3.61
N VAL A 67 14.39 12.92 -2.36
CA VAL A 67 15.71 12.99 -1.71
C VAL A 67 16.64 11.98 -2.38
N GLN A 68 17.80 12.45 -2.87
CA GLN A 68 18.76 11.60 -3.59
C GLN A 68 19.62 10.78 -2.63
N ASP A 69 20.16 11.43 -1.60
CA ASP A 69 20.92 10.80 -0.53
C ASP A 69 20.28 11.11 0.83
N ALA A 70 19.93 10.05 1.56
CA ALA A 70 19.35 10.18 2.89
C ALA A 70 20.29 10.87 3.89
N GLN A 71 21.62 10.78 3.72
CA GLN A 71 22.58 11.48 4.58
C GLN A 71 22.48 13.01 4.45
N ASN A 72 22.05 13.53 3.29
CA ASN A 72 21.84 14.98 3.12
C ASN A 72 20.75 15.52 4.05
N VAL A 73 19.81 14.67 4.50
CA VAL A 73 18.85 15.07 5.53
C VAL A 73 19.56 15.34 6.85
N LYS A 74 20.56 14.52 7.26
CA LYS A 74 21.33 14.78 8.48
C LYS A 74 22.13 16.07 8.39
N HIS A 75 22.77 16.31 7.24
CA HIS A 75 23.50 17.56 7.00
C HIS A 75 22.58 18.79 7.02
N MET A 76 21.35 18.65 6.51
CA MET A 76 20.32 19.67 6.69
C MET A 76 20.01 19.90 8.18
N LEU A 77 19.86 18.85 8.99
CA LEU A 77 19.60 19.03 10.43
C LEU A 77 20.73 19.77 11.14
N GLU A 78 21.98 19.44 10.82
CA GLU A 78 23.16 20.14 11.34
C GLU A 78 23.11 21.61 10.93
N LEU A 79 22.85 21.91 9.65
CA LEU A 79 22.72 23.28 9.17
C LEU A 79 21.61 24.07 9.89
N LEU A 80 20.47 23.44 10.16
CA LEU A 80 19.35 24.07 10.84
C LEU A 80 19.68 24.48 12.28
N ASP A 81 20.60 23.79 12.94
CA ASP A 81 21.07 24.14 14.29
C ASP A 81 21.81 25.50 14.31
N HIS A 82 22.29 25.99 13.16
CA HIS A 82 22.92 27.32 12.99
C HIS A 82 21.95 28.40 12.48
N CYS A 83 20.69 28.06 12.21
CA CYS A 83 19.72 28.97 11.61
C CYS A 83 18.82 29.66 12.65
N PRO A 84 18.37 30.90 12.43
CA PRO A 84 17.33 31.51 13.25
C PRO A 84 15.98 30.77 13.09
N ALA A 85 15.11 30.85 14.11
CA ALA A 85 13.87 30.08 14.17
C ALA A 85 12.94 30.28 12.96
N ASN A 86 12.90 31.49 12.38
CA ASN A 86 12.11 31.76 11.17
C ASN A 86 12.61 30.96 9.96
N LEU A 87 13.93 30.91 9.75
CA LEU A 87 14.52 30.13 8.66
C LEU A 87 14.36 28.63 8.89
N GLN A 88 14.51 28.18 10.14
CA GLN A 88 14.22 26.79 10.49
C GLN A 88 12.77 26.44 10.14
N ALA A 89 11.81 27.30 10.48
CA ALA A 89 10.40 27.07 10.22
C ALA A 89 10.09 26.98 8.72
N GLU A 90 10.72 27.82 7.88
CA GLU A 90 10.57 27.77 6.42
C GLU A 90 11.06 26.42 5.86
N VAL A 91 12.28 26.00 6.21
CA VAL A 91 12.85 24.73 5.73
C VAL A 91 12.02 23.53 6.21
N TRP A 92 11.66 23.50 7.50
CA TRP A 92 10.83 22.42 8.05
C TRP A 92 9.47 22.33 7.38
N SER A 93 8.81 23.46 7.13
CA SER A 93 7.48 23.48 6.49
C SER A 93 7.52 22.87 5.09
N VAL A 94 8.52 23.22 4.28
CA VAL A 94 8.70 22.64 2.94
C VAL A 94 9.07 21.16 3.04
N PHE A 95 9.96 20.80 3.96
CA PHE A 95 10.38 19.41 4.14
C PHE A 95 9.24 18.50 4.62
N ILE A 96 8.34 18.99 5.49
CA ILE A 96 7.10 18.28 5.89
C ILE A 96 6.23 18.02 4.65
N ALA A 97 6.05 19.01 3.78
CA ALA A 97 5.28 18.85 2.55
C ALA A 97 5.92 17.79 1.62
N ILE A 98 7.25 17.80 1.49
CA ILE A 98 8.02 16.80 0.75
C ILE A 98 7.78 15.38 1.32
N LEU A 99 7.81 15.21 2.64
CA LEU A 99 7.60 13.92 3.28
C LEU A 99 6.15 13.43 3.15
N LYS A 100 5.17 14.30 3.37
CA LYS A 100 3.74 13.97 3.17
C LYS A 100 3.45 13.54 1.73
N LYS A 101 4.18 14.12 0.76
CA LYS A 101 4.02 13.82 -0.66
C LYS A 101 4.68 12.50 -1.06
N SER A 102 5.77 12.08 -0.41
CA SER A 102 6.65 11.01 -0.89
C SER A 102 6.94 9.94 0.15
N VAL A 103 6.43 8.72 -0.08
CA VAL A 103 6.77 7.55 0.74
C VAL A 103 8.25 7.18 0.63
N ARG A 104 8.90 7.44 -0.49
CA ARG A 104 10.34 7.22 -0.61
C ARG A 104 11.15 8.17 0.27
N ASN A 105 10.72 9.41 0.40
CA ASN A 105 11.38 10.35 1.30
C ASN A 105 11.13 9.95 2.76
N LEU A 106 9.93 9.46 3.09
CA LEU A 106 9.65 8.86 4.41
C LEU A 106 10.54 7.65 4.71
N GLN A 107 10.75 6.77 3.73
CA GLN A 107 11.66 5.64 3.83
C GLN A 107 13.12 6.09 4.06
N ALA A 108 13.63 7.02 3.25
CA ALA A 108 14.97 7.58 3.42
C ALA A 108 15.16 8.21 4.82
N CYS A 109 14.14 8.92 5.33
CA CYS A 109 14.15 9.47 6.67
C CYS A 109 14.11 8.40 7.77
N THR A 110 13.47 7.25 7.51
CA THR A 110 13.44 6.12 8.44
C THR A 110 14.81 5.45 8.51
N GLU A 111 15.50 5.29 7.37
CA GLU A 111 16.84 4.68 7.29
C GLU A 111 17.91 5.45 8.08
N ILE A 112 17.76 6.77 8.18
CA ILE A 112 18.65 7.61 9.00
C ILE A 112 18.19 7.81 10.44
N GLY A 113 17.05 7.22 10.85
CA GLY A 113 16.49 7.40 12.19
C GLY A 113 16.05 8.83 12.49
N LEU A 114 15.40 9.51 11.53
CA LEU A 114 15.01 10.92 11.66
C LEU A 114 14.17 11.21 12.92
N ILE A 115 13.33 10.25 13.35
CA ILE A 115 12.54 10.38 14.58
C ILE A 115 13.45 10.63 15.80
N GLU A 116 14.56 9.90 15.92
CA GLU A 116 15.51 10.06 17.03
C GLU A 116 16.13 11.46 17.02
N HIS A 117 16.56 11.92 15.85
CA HIS A 117 17.16 13.24 15.67
C HIS A 117 16.19 14.39 15.94
N VAL A 118 14.92 14.24 15.55
CA VAL A 118 13.87 15.24 15.81
C VAL A 118 13.50 15.29 17.30
N LEU A 119 13.34 14.14 17.95
CA LEU A 119 13.06 14.06 19.39
C LEU A 119 14.18 14.69 20.23
N ALA A 120 15.43 14.52 19.83
CA ALA A 120 16.58 15.14 20.51
C ALA A 120 16.54 16.68 20.46
N ARG A 121 16.11 17.25 19.33
CA ARG A 121 16.01 18.71 19.12
C ARG A 121 14.78 19.34 19.77
N LEU A 122 13.69 18.58 19.91
CA LEU A 122 12.40 19.08 20.39
C LEU A 122 12.48 19.77 21.77
N GLN A 123 13.37 19.34 22.65
CA GLN A 123 13.47 19.90 24.01
C GLN A 123 13.97 21.35 24.04
N GLN A 124 14.80 21.73 23.07
CA GLN A 124 15.46 23.04 22.99
C GLN A 124 14.83 23.95 21.94
N ALA A 125 13.91 23.41 21.12
CA ALA A 125 13.30 24.13 20.02
C ALA A 125 12.42 25.30 20.50
N GLU A 126 12.48 26.41 19.77
CA GLU A 126 11.53 27.51 19.92
C GLU A 126 10.10 27.05 19.62
N PRO A 127 9.07 27.74 20.15
CA PRO A 127 7.67 27.26 20.08
C PRO A 127 7.19 26.99 18.65
N ILE A 128 7.57 27.84 17.69
CA ILE A 128 7.17 27.70 16.28
C ILE A 128 7.84 26.48 15.62
N VAL A 129 9.13 26.27 15.89
CA VAL A 129 9.89 25.13 15.36
C VAL A 129 9.41 23.84 16.01
N ALA A 130 9.17 23.84 17.32
CA ALA A 130 8.69 22.68 18.06
C ALA A 130 7.37 22.15 17.50
N ASP A 131 6.46 23.03 17.07
CA ASP A 131 5.18 22.61 16.48
C ASP A 131 5.37 21.92 15.13
N LEU A 132 6.29 22.41 14.29
CA LEU A 132 6.67 21.77 13.03
C LEU A 132 7.38 20.42 13.27
N LEU A 133 8.27 20.34 14.26
CA LEU A 133 8.92 19.08 14.65
C LEU A 133 7.89 18.04 15.10
N ILE A 134 6.87 18.43 15.86
CA ILE A 134 5.80 17.53 16.31
C ILE A 134 4.93 17.08 15.13
N GLU A 135 4.60 17.98 14.21
CA GLU A 135 3.90 17.63 12.98
C GLU A 135 4.72 16.62 12.15
N MET A 136 6.02 16.85 12.02
CA MET A 136 6.96 15.94 11.36
C MET A 136 6.96 14.55 12.03
N LEU A 137 7.00 14.49 13.36
CA LEU A 137 6.90 13.23 14.10
C LEU A 137 5.58 12.50 13.82
N GLY A 138 4.47 13.23 13.68
CA GLY A 138 3.17 12.68 13.24
C GLY A 138 3.26 12.02 11.87
N VAL A 139 3.86 12.72 10.91
CA VAL A 139 4.05 12.23 9.53
C VAL A 139 4.96 10.98 9.51
N LEU A 140 6.11 11.02 10.18
CA LEU A 140 7.04 9.89 10.22
C LEU A 140 6.46 8.68 10.94
N ALA A 141 5.89 8.86 12.13
CA ALA A 141 5.42 7.74 12.94
C ALA A 141 4.14 7.09 12.41
N SER A 142 3.30 7.84 11.68
CA SER A 142 2.18 7.27 10.93
C SER A 142 2.65 6.40 9.77
N TYR A 143 3.84 6.64 9.22
CA TYR A 143 4.47 5.79 8.21
C TYR A 143 5.17 4.56 8.82
N SER A 144 6.16 4.78 9.68
CA SER A 144 6.96 3.72 10.31
C SER A 144 7.49 4.19 11.66
N ILE A 145 7.48 3.30 12.65
CA ILE A 145 8.09 3.57 13.96
C ILE A 145 8.59 2.26 14.55
N THR A 146 9.84 2.24 14.97
CA THR A 146 10.46 1.10 15.65
C THR A 146 10.10 1.10 17.15
N VAL A 147 10.28 -0.05 17.80
CA VAL A 147 10.12 -0.15 19.27
C VAL A 147 11.05 0.82 20.01
N LYS A 148 12.26 1.06 19.46
CA LYS A 148 13.24 2.01 20.03
C LYS A 148 12.71 3.45 19.97
N GLU A 149 12.29 3.89 18.79
CA GLU A 149 11.74 5.24 18.57
C GLU A 149 10.45 5.46 19.37
N LEU A 150 9.58 4.45 19.46
CA LEU A 150 8.37 4.51 20.28
C LEU A 150 8.71 4.71 21.76
N LYS A 151 9.72 3.99 22.28
CA LYS A 151 10.21 4.20 23.66
C LYS A 151 10.79 5.60 23.86
N LEU A 152 11.51 6.16 22.89
CA LEU A 152 12.02 7.52 22.94
C LEU A 152 10.87 8.55 22.98
N LEU A 153 9.83 8.36 22.17
CA LEU A 153 8.64 9.21 22.16
C LEU A 153 7.93 9.20 23.52
N PHE A 154 7.70 8.01 24.11
CA PHE A 154 7.16 7.92 25.47
C PHE A 154 8.10 8.55 26.51
N GLY A 155 9.41 8.39 26.33
CA GLY A 155 10.42 9.04 27.17
C GLY A 155 10.33 10.57 27.15
N ALA A 156 10.07 11.16 25.99
CA ALA A 156 9.89 12.61 25.83
C ALA A 156 8.62 13.15 26.53
N MET A 157 7.67 12.28 26.88
CA MET A 157 6.46 12.61 27.64
C MET A 157 6.55 12.22 29.12
N LYS A 158 7.63 11.57 29.54
CA LYS A 158 7.77 11.07 30.91
C LYS A 158 7.80 12.25 31.90
N ALA A 159 6.87 12.23 32.86
CA ALA A 159 6.83 13.26 33.90
C ALA A 159 8.10 13.22 34.76
N VAL A 160 8.66 14.40 35.03
CA VAL A 160 9.79 14.60 35.94
C VAL A 160 9.31 15.47 37.08
N ASN A 161 9.54 15.05 38.32
CA ASN A 161 9.08 15.75 39.53
C ASN A 161 7.56 16.06 39.51
N GLY A 162 6.76 15.12 39.03
CA GLY A 162 5.30 15.26 38.94
C GLY A 162 4.79 16.23 37.87
N LYS A 163 5.68 16.78 37.03
CA LYS A 163 5.31 17.69 35.93
C LYS A 163 5.59 17.07 34.58
N TRP A 164 4.63 17.16 33.69
CA TRP A 164 4.78 16.73 32.31
C TRP A 164 5.63 17.74 31.53
N PRO A 165 6.53 17.28 30.64
CA PRO A 165 7.26 18.15 29.73
C PRO A 165 6.33 19.01 28.86
N ARG A 166 6.82 20.20 28.46
CA ARG A 166 6.06 21.24 27.74
C ARG A 166 5.22 20.74 26.57
N HIS A 167 5.75 19.81 25.78
CA HIS A 167 5.14 19.35 24.52
C HIS A 167 4.31 18.07 24.66
N SER A 168 4.16 17.53 25.88
CA SER A 168 3.60 16.19 26.05
C SER A 168 2.18 16.04 25.51
N ALA A 169 1.30 17.02 25.75
CA ALA A 169 -0.06 16.99 25.23
C ALA A 169 -0.10 16.95 23.69
N LYS A 170 0.84 17.63 23.02
CA LYS A 170 0.94 17.62 21.55
C LYS A 170 1.53 16.29 21.05
N LEU A 171 2.48 15.68 21.77
CA LEU A 171 3.03 14.36 21.45
C LEU A 171 1.98 13.23 21.60
N LEU A 172 0.98 13.39 22.48
CA LEU A 172 -0.16 12.46 22.51
C LEU A 172 -0.97 12.48 21.20
N ASN A 173 -1.02 13.62 20.50
CA ASN A 173 -1.67 13.69 19.19
C ASN A 173 -0.91 12.90 18.13
N VAL A 174 0.43 12.83 18.22
CA VAL A 174 1.24 11.96 17.36
C VAL A 174 0.84 10.49 17.56
N LEU A 175 0.73 10.04 18.82
CA LEU A 175 0.24 8.69 19.13
C LEU A 175 -1.17 8.42 18.60
N LYS A 176 -2.06 9.41 18.62
CA LYS A 176 -3.41 9.27 18.06
C LYS A 176 -3.40 9.11 16.54
N GLN A 177 -2.41 9.68 15.83
CA GLN A 177 -2.29 9.56 14.38
C GLN A 177 -1.70 8.21 13.95
N MET A 178 -0.84 7.58 14.77
CA MET A 178 -0.15 6.33 14.40
C MET A 178 -1.08 5.17 13.96
N PRO A 179 -2.24 4.93 14.59
CA PRO A 179 -3.16 3.85 14.19
C PRO A 179 -3.92 4.12 12.89
N HIS A 180 -3.95 5.37 12.40
CA HIS A 180 -4.68 5.74 11.18
C HIS A 180 -3.86 5.44 9.91
N ARG A 181 -3.24 4.25 9.85
CA ARG A 181 -2.46 3.81 8.68
C ARG A 181 -3.41 3.40 7.56
N ASN A 182 -3.17 3.94 6.37
CA ASN A 182 -3.88 3.53 5.16
C ASN A 182 -3.04 2.49 4.40
N GLY A 183 -3.48 1.22 4.41
CA GLY A 183 -2.83 0.13 3.68
C GLY A 183 -2.44 -1.05 4.57
N PRO A 184 -1.59 -1.96 4.07
CA PRO A 184 -1.09 -3.10 4.83
C PRO A 184 -0.02 -2.69 5.85
N ASP A 185 0.04 -3.37 7.00
CA ASP A 185 1.09 -3.15 8.02
C ASP A 185 2.49 -3.57 7.56
N VAL A 186 2.55 -4.52 6.60
CA VAL A 186 3.78 -5.05 6.04
C VAL A 186 3.59 -5.24 4.54
N PHE A 187 4.58 -4.84 3.74
CA PHE A 187 4.53 -4.86 2.28
C PHE A 187 5.93 -5.09 1.69
N PHE A 188 5.96 -5.56 0.44
CA PHE A 188 7.15 -5.49 -0.40
C PHE A 188 7.29 -4.07 -0.95
N SER A 189 8.50 -3.50 -0.84
CA SER A 189 8.83 -2.19 -1.39
C SER A 189 9.63 -2.37 -2.68
N PHE A 190 9.15 -1.77 -3.77
CA PHE A 190 9.82 -1.73 -5.06
C PHE A 190 10.34 -0.31 -5.31
N PRO A 191 11.64 -0.05 -5.18
CA PRO A 191 12.20 1.30 -5.29
C PRO A 191 12.12 1.90 -6.70
N GLY A 192 11.81 1.10 -7.74
CA GLY A 192 11.82 1.55 -9.13
C GLY A 192 13.22 1.78 -9.69
N ARG A 193 14.25 1.16 -9.09
CA ARG A 193 15.63 1.21 -9.56
C ARG A 193 15.92 0.01 -10.46
N LYS A 194 16.87 0.17 -11.41
CA LYS A 194 17.35 -0.92 -12.26
C LYS A 194 17.73 -2.13 -11.41
N GLY A 195 17.25 -3.32 -11.77
CA GLY A 195 17.49 -4.54 -11.00
C GLY A 195 16.39 -4.92 -10.00
N SER A 196 15.57 -3.96 -9.54
CA SER A 196 14.54 -4.20 -8.52
C SER A 196 13.42 -5.13 -9.01
N ALA A 197 13.32 -6.32 -8.42
CA ALA A 197 12.29 -7.30 -8.77
C ALA A 197 12.13 -8.40 -7.71
N ILE A 198 11.02 -9.15 -7.77
CA ILE A 198 10.89 -10.46 -7.13
C ILE A 198 11.00 -11.52 -8.23
N VAL A 199 12.04 -12.35 -8.17
CA VAL A 199 12.33 -13.40 -9.15
C VAL A 199 11.80 -14.74 -8.67
N LEU A 200 11.00 -15.39 -9.51
CA LEU A 200 10.40 -16.69 -9.19
C LEU A 200 11.28 -17.82 -9.74
N PRO A 201 11.40 -18.96 -9.05
CA PRO A 201 11.99 -20.16 -9.60
C PRO A 201 11.16 -20.66 -10.79
N PRO A 202 11.77 -21.40 -11.72
CA PRO A 202 11.07 -21.87 -12.91
C PRO A 202 9.86 -22.72 -12.54
N LEU A 203 8.73 -22.46 -13.22
CA LEU A 203 7.56 -23.35 -13.15
C LEU A 203 7.67 -24.40 -14.26
N ALA A 204 7.68 -25.67 -13.87
CA ALA A 204 7.73 -26.82 -14.77
C ALA A 204 6.52 -26.86 -15.72
N LYS A 205 5.34 -26.47 -15.23
CA LYS A 205 4.08 -26.38 -15.99
C LYS A 205 3.28 -25.16 -15.52
N TRP A 206 2.49 -24.58 -16.42
CA TRP A 206 1.57 -23.49 -16.09
C TRP A 206 0.15 -24.02 -15.84
N PRO A 207 -0.60 -23.54 -14.81
CA PRO A 207 -1.96 -23.99 -14.49
C PRO A 207 -3.01 -23.43 -15.47
N TYR A 208 -2.99 -23.83 -16.73
CA TYR A 208 -3.94 -23.30 -17.71
C TYR A 208 -5.28 -24.06 -17.78
N GLU A 209 -5.35 -25.30 -17.30
CA GLU A 209 -6.50 -26.19 -17.52
C GLU A 209 -7.79 -25.75 -16.82
N ASN A 210 -7.70 -25.18 -15.61
CA ASN A 210 -8.84 -24.64 -14.86
C ASN A 210 -8.88 -23.11 -14.89
N GLY A 211 -8.06 -22.50 -15.76
CA GLY A 211 -7.71 -21.10 -15.63
C GLY A 211 -6.83 -20.82 -14.42
N PHE A 212 -6.48 -19.55 -14.22
CA PHE A 212 -5.68 -19.11 -13.08
C PHE A 212 -6.04 -17.70 -12.66
N THR A 213 -5.70 -17.34 -11.42
CA THR A 213 -5.93 -16.00 -10.89
C THR A 213 -4.68 -15.45 -10.25
N PHE A 214 -4.21 -14.29 -10.71
CA PHE A 214 -3.21 -13.51 -10.00
C PHE A 214 -3.91 -12.47 -9.12
N SER A 215 -3.54 -12.35 -7.84
CA SER A 215 -4.10 -11.32 -6.97
C SER A 215 -3.08 -10.74 -5.99
N THR A 216 -3.15 -9.43 -5.78
CA THR A 216 -2.37 -8.70 -4.77
C THR A 216 -3.07 -7.39 -4.43
N TRP A 217 -2.73 -6.80 -3.29
CA TRP A 217 -2.88 -5.35 -3.11
C TRP A 217 -1.63 -4.66 -3.63
N PHE A 218 -1.79 -3.53 -4.32
CA PHE A 218 -0.67 -2.74 -4.80
C PHE A 218 -0.94 -1.23 -4.66
N ARG A 219 0.14 -0.46 -4.61
CA ARG A 219 0.14 1.00 -4.67
C ARG A 219 1.27 1.42 -5.58
N LEU A 220 0.94 2.09 -6.69
CA LEU A 220 1.93 2.70 -7.58
C LEU A 220 2.51 3.95 -6.92
N ASP A 221 3.80 4.17 -7.09
CA ASP A 221 4.47 5.39 -6.61
C ASP A 221 5.49 5.82 -7.66
N PRO A 222 5.09 6.42 -8.81
CA PRO A 222 6.02 6.86 -9.86
C PRO A 222 6.96 7.97 -9.38
N ILE A 223 8.18 8.03 -9.92
CA ILE A 223 9.25 8.96 -9.48
C ILE A 223 8.92 10.40 -9.82
N ASN A 224 8.49 10.63 -11.07
CA ASN A 224 8.04 11.92 -11.56
C ASN A 224 6.77 11.69 -12.40
N SER A 225 5.96 12.74 -12.53
CA SER A 225 4.73 12.66 -13.34
C SER A 225 5.02 12.68 -14.85
N VAL A 226 6.21 13.10 -15.25
CA VAL A 226 6.59 13.34 -16.65
C VAL A 226 6.95 12.05 -17.38
N ASN A 227 7.54 11.07 -16.70
CA ASN A 227 7.96 9.81 -17.34
C ASN A 227 6.85 8.75 -17.41
N ILE A 228 5.68 9.01 -16.81
CA ILE A 228 4.55 8.06 -16.73
C ILE A 228 4.11 7.56 -18.12
N GLU A 229 4.26 8.37 -19.16
CA GLU A 229 3.92 7.98 -20.55
C GLU A 229 5.01 7.14 -21.23
N ARG A 230 6.27 7.31 -20.84
CA ARG A 230 7.43 6.59 -21.42
C ARG A 230 7.63 5.24 -20.73
N GLU A 231 7.52 5.22 -19.41
CA GLU A 231 7.74 4.03 -18.59
C GLU A 231 6.60 3.02 -18.78
N LYS A 232 6.94 1.74 -18.63
CA LYS A 232 6.02 0.61 -18.71
C LYS A 232 6.24 -0.32 -17.53
N PRO A 233 5.97 0.12 -16.29
CA PRO A 233 6.25 -0.68 -15.10
C PRO A 233 5.41 -1.97 -15.11
N TYR A 234 6.06 -3.11 -14.88
CA TYR A 234 5.41 -4.42 -14.90
C TYR A 234 4.89 -4.80 -13.51
N LEU A 235 3.60 -5.12 -13.42
CA LEU A 235 3.05 -5.79 -12.23
C LEU A 235 3.60 -7.22 -12.14
N TYR A 236 3.55 -7.95 -13.26
CA TYR A 236 4.20 -9.25 -13.40
C TYR A 236 4.60 -9.56 -14.84
N CYS A 237 5.58 -10.44 -14.98
CA CYS A 237 5.99 -11.06 -16.23
C CYS A 237 6.18 -12.56 -15.99
N PHE A 238 5.32 -13.41 -16.57
CA PHE A 238 5.39 -14.86 -16.44
C PHE A 238 5.57 -15.48 -17.82
N LYS A 239 6.81 -15.77 -18.20
CA LYS A 239 7.14 -16.24 -19.54
C LYS A 239 8.08 -17.43 -19.52
N THR A 240 8.08 -18.13 -20.65
CA THR A 240 9.15 -19.03 -21.06
C THR A 240 10.29 -18.24 -21.70
N SER A 241 11.47 -18.86 -21.83
CA SER A 241 12.62 -18.33 -22.56
C SER A 241 12.33 -18.01 -24.04
N LYS A 242 11.31 -18.64 -24.63
CA LYS A 242 10.84 -18.37 -26.00
C LYS A 242 9.87 -17.17 -26.09
N GLY A 243 9.52 -16.54 -24.96
CA GLY A 243 8.64 -15.37 -24.90
C GLY A 243 7.15 -15.68 -24.92
N VAL A 244 6.76 -16.95 -24.82
CA VAL A 244 5.38 -17.41 -24.64
C VAL A 244 4.98 -17.26 -23.18
N GLY A 245 3.79 -16.72 -22.89
CA GLY A 245 3.34 -16.52 -21.51
C GLY A 245 2.45 -15.30 -21.33
N TYR A 246 2.46 -14.72 -20.12
CA TYR A 246 1.54 -13.68 -19.69
C TYR A 246 2.29 -12.49 -19.08
N THR A 247 1.82 -11.27 -19.33
CA THR A 247 2.31 -10.07 -18.64
C THR A 247 1.19 -9.13 -18.28
N ALA A 248 1.41 -8.34 -17.24
CA ALA A 248 0.59 -7.20 -16.88
C ALA A 248 1.52 -6.01 -16.62
N HIS A 249 1.35 -4.93 -17.36
CA HIS A 249 2.18 -3.73 -17.26
C HIS A 249 1.32 -2.48 -17.38
N PHE A 250 1.78 -1.38 -16.81
CA PHE A 250 1.07 -0.10 -16.95
C PHE A 250 1.52 0.63 -18.22
N VAL A 251 0.57 1.34 -18.82
CA VAL A 251 0.81 2.36 -19.85
C VAL A 251 0.00 3.57 -19.42
N GLY A 252 0.69 4.64 -19.02
CA GLY A 252 0.07 5.70 -18.24
C GLY A 252 -0.50 5.15 -16.93
N ASN A 253 -1.75 5.50 -16.64
CA ASN A 253 -2.49 5.05 -15.45
C ASN A 253 -3.31 3.77 -15.68
N CYS A 254 -3.24 3.15 -16.86
CA CYS A 254 -4.05 2.00 -17.23
C CYS A 254 -3.21 0.71 -17.24
N LEU A 255 -3.82 -0.40 -16.82
CA LEU A 255 -3.17 -1.70 -16.85
C LEU A 255 -3.42 -2.39 -18.20
N VAL A 256 -2.36 -2.89 -18.83
CA VAL A 256 -2.39 -3.64 -20.08
C VAL A 256 -2.00 -5.10 -19.81
N LEU A 257 -2.95 -6.00 -20.08
CA LEU A 257 -2.76 -7.45 -19.99
C LEU A 257 -2.32 -7.97 -21.36
N THR A 258 -1.28 -8.81 -21.39
CA THR A 258 -0.80 -9.42 -22.63
C THR A 258 -0.68 -10.94 -22.46
N SER A 259 -1.24 -11.69 -23.41
CA SER A 259 -1.15 -13.14 -23.51
C SER A 259 -0.42 -13.50 -24.81
N MET A 260 0.83 -13.92 -24.70
CA MET A 260 1.71 -14.23 -25.84
C MET A 260 1.64 -15.71 -26.18
N LYS A 261 1.16 -16.04 -27.39
CA LYS A 261 1.17 -17.42 -27.90
C LYS A 261 2.50 -17.78 -28.55
N VAL A 262 3.09 -16.84 -29.29
CA VAL A 262 4.44 -16.93 -29.86
C VAL A 262 5.12 -15.57 -29.71
N LYS A 263 6.46 -15.53 -29.74
CA LYS A 263 7.19 -14.27 -29.60
C LYS A 263 6.70 -13.22 -30.60
N GLY A 264 6.32 -12.05 -30.11
CA GLY A 264 5.83 -10.92 -30.92
C GLY A 264 4.38 -11.03 -31.42
N LYS A 265 3.70 -12.18 -31.29
CA LYS A 265 2.27 -12.30 -31.64
C LYS A 265 1.47 -12.79 -30.42
N GLY A 266 0.71 -11.86 -29.84
CA GLY A 266 -0.12 -12.12 -28.67
C GLY A 266 -1.43 -11.34 -28.71
N PHE A 267 -2.27 -11.61 -27.72
CA PHE A 267 -3.48 -10.86 -27.45
C PHE A 267 -3.16 -9.80 -26.39
N GLN A 268 -3.64 -8.56 -26.59
CA GLN A 268 -3.51 -7.48 -25.61
C GLN A 268 -4.87 -6.92 -25.24
N HIS A 269 -5.05 -6.63 -23.96
CA HIS A 269 -6.27 -6.04 -23.42
C HIS A 269 -5.93 -4.90 -22.49
N CYS A 270 -6.42 -3.71 -22.79
CA CYS A 270 -6.34 -2.57 -21.90
C CYS A 270 -7.50 -2.62 -20.91
N VAL A 271 -7.19 -2.70 -19.61
CA VAL A 271 -8.17 -2.68 -18.53
C VAL A 271 -8.84 -1.31 -18.52
N LYS A 272 -10.17 -1.31 -18.57
CA LYS A 272 -11.01 -0.09 -18.55
C LYS A 272 -11.12 0.50 -17.13
N TYR A 273 -9.97 0.72 -16.48
CA TYR A 273 -9.87 1.33 -15.16
C TYR A 273 -8.59 2.16 -15.07
N GLU A 274 -8.74 3.38 -14.58
CA GLU A 274 -7.62 4.30 -14.38
C GLU A 274 -7.15 4.24 -12.91
N PHE A 275 -5.91 3.82 -12.71
CA PHE A 275 -5.31 3.73 -11.38
C PHE A 275 -4.66 5.06 -11.00
N GLN A 276 -5.03 5.58 -9.84
CA GLN A 276 -4.41 6.79 -9.32
C GLN A 276 -3.11 6.41 -8.60
N PRO A 277 -2.00 7.11 -8.89
CA PRO A 277 -0.78 6.97 -8.11
C PRO A 277 -1.04 7.17 -6.61
N ARG A 278 -0.22 6.53 -5.79
CA ARG A 278 -0.17 6.66 -4.32
C ARG A 278 -1.43 6.21 -3.58
N LYS A 279 -2.35 5.53 -4.26
CA LYS A 279 -3.54 4.91 -3.69
C LYS A 279 -3.43 3.38 -3.73
N TRP A 280 -3.93 2.73 -2.69
CA TRP A 280 -3.98 1.27 -2.61
C TRP A 280 -5.17 0.71 -3.40
N TYR A 281 -4.91 -0.33 -4.17
CA TYR A 281 -5.91 -1.09 -4.92
C TYR A 281 -5.68 -2.58 -4.72
N MET A 282 -6.77 -3.33 -4.51
CA MET A 282 -6.73 -4.77 -4.72
C MET A 282 -6.96 -5.05 -6.20
N ILE A 283 -6.11 -5.86 -6.80
CA ILE A 283 -6.28 -6.36 -8.15
C ILE A 283 -6.45 -7.88 -8.13
N ALA A 284 -7.36 -8.38 -8.95
CA ALA A 284 -7.44 -9.79 -9.30
C ALA A 284 -7.60 -9.93 -10.81
N ILE A 285 -6.66 -10.60 -11.45
CA ILE A 285 -6.68 -10.88 -12.89
C ILE A 285 -6.96 -12.36 -13.06
N VAL A 286 -8.15 -12.66 -13.57
CA VAL A 286 -8.71 -14.00 -13.70
C VAL A 286 -8.67 -14.40 -15.17
N TYR A 287 -7.90 -15.42 -15.48
CA TYR A 287 -7.87 -16.06 -16.79
C TYR A 287 -8.77 -17.28 -16.73
N ILE A 288 -9.88 -17.27 -17.46
CA ILE A 288 -10.86 -18.35 -17.52
C ILE A 288 -10.61 -19.15 -18.79
N TYR A 289 -10.33 -20.44 -18.64
CA TYR A 289 -10.25 -21.35 -19.77
C TYR A 289 -11.62 -21.99 -20.04
N ASN A 290 -12.07 -21.90 -21.29
CA ASN A 290 -13.25 -22.59 -21.76
C ASN A 290 -12.86 -23.53 -22.90
N ARG A 291 -13.24 -24.81 -22.80
CA ARG A 291 -12.91 -25.83 -23.81
C ARG A 291 -13.76 -25.70 -25.09
N TRP A 292 -15.03 -25.36 -24.93
CA TRP A 292 -16.02 -25.35 -26.02
C TRP A 292 -16.37 -23.95 -26.54
N THR A 293 -16.03 -22.91 -25.76
CA THR A 293 -16.27 -21.51 -26.09
C THR A 293 -14.96 -20.72 -26.00
N LYS A 294 -15.01 -19.42 -26.28
CA LYS A 294 -13.84 -18.57 -26.13
C LYS A 294 -13.44 -18.49 -24.66
N SER A 295 -12.14 -18.47 -24.41
CA SER A 295 -11.60 -18.20 -23.07
C SER A 295 -11.84 -16.72 -22.71
N GLU A 296 -11.82 -16.38 -21.44
CA GLU A 296 -12.09 -15.02 -20.97
C GLU A 296 -10.95 -14.52 -20.08
N ILE A 297 -10.79 -13.20 -20.04
CA ILE A 297 -9.94 -12.52 -19.06
C ILE A 297 -10.81 -11.51 -18.33
N LYS A 298 -10.89 -11.63 -17.01
CA LYS A 298 -11.58 -10.68 -16.13
C LYS A 298 -10.57 -9.98 -15.25
N CYS A 299 -10.72 -8.68 -15.10
CA CYS A 299 -9.93 -7.84 -14.22
C CYS A 299 -10.87 -7.22 -13.20
N LEU A 300 -10.66 -7.57 -11.93
CA LEU A 300 -11.43 -7.05 -10.81
C LEU A 300 -10.55 -6.09 -10.01
N VAL A 301 -11.08 -4.91 -9.72
CA VAL A 301 -10.45 -3.88 -8.91
C VAL A 301 -11.29 -3.67 -7.65
N ASN A 302 -10.66 -3.76 -6.47
CA ASN A 302 -11.32 -3.61 -5.17
C ASN A 302 -12.56 -4.52 -5.00
N GLY A 303 -12.44 -5.76 -5.47
CA GLY A 303 -13.50 -6.77 -5.39
C GLY A 303 -14.64 -6.60 -6.40
N GLN A 304 -14.56 -5.63 -7.33
CA GLN A 304 -15.59 -5.36 -8.34
C GLN A 304 -15.05 -5.59 -9.75
N LEU A 305 -15.90 -6.06 -10.67
CA LEU A 305 -15.52 -6.25 -12.07
C LEU A 305 -15.28 -4.90 -12.76
N ALA A 306 -14.02 -4.64 -13.12
CA ALA A 306 -13.62 -3.42 -13.80
C ALA A 306 -13.52 -3.61 -15.32
N SER A 307 -13.07 -4.78 -15.77
CA SER A 307 -12.95 -5.08 -17.20
C SER A 307 -13.07 -6.57 -17.49
N SER A 308 -13.62 -6.92 -18.64
CA SER A 308 -13.74 -8.29 -19.13
C SER A 308 -13.51 -8.32 -20.64
N THR A 309 -12.90 -9.37 -21.15
CA THR A 309 -12.68 -9.57 -22.59
C THR A 309 -12.61 -11.06 -22.93
N GLU A 310 -12.87 -11.38 -24.20
CA GLU A 310 -12.75 -12.74 -24.74
C GLU A 310 -11.42 -12.92 -25.46
N MET A 311 -10.77 -14.06 -25.24
CA MET A 311 -9.55 -14.46 -25.92
C MET A 311 -9.82 -15.75 -26.69
N ALA A 312 -9.64 -15.70 -28.02
CA ALA A 312 -10.01 -16.78 -28.92
C ALA A 312 -9.06 -17.99 -28.92
N TRP A 313 -7.92 -17.91 -28.22
CA TRP A 313 -6.93 -18.99 -28.18
C TRP A 313 -6.25 -19.07 -26.80
N LEU A 314 -5.75 -20.26 -26.48
CA LEU A 314 -5.00 -20.54 -25.25
C LEU A 314 -3.50 -20.29 -25.45
N VAL A 315 -2.82 -19.79 -24.41
CA VAL A 315 -1.36 -19.87 -24.31
C VAL A 315 -1.01 -21.26 -23.79
N SER A 316 -0.53 -22.13 -24.67
CA SER A 316 -0.14 -23.50 -24.34
C SER A 316 1.28 -23.76 -24.82
N THR A 317 2.09 -24.37 -23.97
CA THR A 317 3.47 -24.76 -24.26
C THR A 317 3.90 -25.84 -23.28
N ASN A 318 4.83 -26.69 -23.71
CA ASN A 318 5.50 -27.68 -22.86
C ASN A 318 6.81 -27.14 -22.27
N ASP A 319 7.26 -25.96 -22.72
CA ASP A 319 8.47 -25.33 -22.17
C ASP A 319 8.21 -24.82 -20.75
N PRO A 320 9.19 -24.91 -19.84
CA PRO A 320 9.07 -24.35 -18.50
C PRO A 320 8.97 -22.82 -18.54
N PHE A 321 8.24 -22.27 -17.58
CA PHE A 321 8.15 -20.83 -17.34
C PHE A 321 9.32 -20.42 -16.45
N ASP A 322 10.46 -20.16 -17.10
CA ASP A 322 11.77 -19.87 -16.50
C ASP A 322 12.12 -18.37 -16.50
N LYS A 323 11.22 -17.53 -17.02
CA LYS A 323 11.33 -16.06 -17.03
C LYS A 323 10.14 -15.45 -16.28
N CYS A 324 10.06 -15.75 -14.97
CA CYS A 324 8.99 -15.29 -14.09
C CYS A 324 9.46 -14.25 -13.07
N TYR A 325 8.85 -13.07 -13.12
CA TYR A 325 9.18 -11.89 -12.31
C TYR A 325 7.90 -11.22 -11.85
N VAL A 326 7.89 -10.74 -10.61
CA VAL A 326 6.93 -9.75 -10.12
C VAL A 326 7.65 -8.42 -9.98
N GLY A 327 7.01 -7.35 -10.45
CA GLY A 327 7.58 -6.01 -10.41
C GLY A 327 8.62 -5.70 -11.48
N ALA A 328 8.88 -6.57 -12.46
CA ALA A 328 9.84 -6.30 -13.54
C ALA A 328 9.69 -7.27 -14.73
N THR A 329 10.55 -7.09 -15.75
CA THR A 329 10.83 -8.07 -16.81
C THR A 329 12.24 -8.67 -16.64
N PRO A 330 12.59 -9.76 -17.35
CA PRO A 330 13.91 -10.38 -17.24
C PRO A 330 15.09 -9.46 -17.58
N GLU A 331 14.85 -8.41 -18.36
CA GLU A 331 15.86 -7.40 -18.72
C GLU A 331 16.22 -6.47 -17.54
N LEU A 332 15.34 -6.35 -16.55
CA LEU A 332 15.52 -5.55 -15.33
C LEU A 332 15.91 -4.08 -15.60
N ASP A 333 15.43 -3.52 -16.71
CA ASP A 333 15.65 -2.13 -17.10
C ASP A 333 14.74 -1.16 -16.33
N GLU A 334 15.25 0.05 -16.08
CA GLU A 334 14.59 1.07 -15.26
C GLU A 334 13.21 1.47 -15.80
N GLU A 335 13.01 1.43 -17.12
CA GLU A 335 11.72 1.77 -17.75
C GLU A 335 10.63 0.71 -17.51
N ARG A 336 10.99 -0.50 -17.04
CA ARG A 336 10.06 -1.64 -16.90
C ARG A 336 9.92 -2.14 -15.48
N VAL A 337 10.77 -1.70 -14.56
CA VAL A 337 10.64 -2.03 -13.14
C VAL A 337 9.46 -1.28 -12.53
N PHE A 338 8.76 -1.96 -11.64
CA PHE A 338 7.68 -1.41 -10.86
C PHE A 338 8.26 -0.46 -9.81
N CYS A 339 7.59 0.66 -9.62
CA CYS A 339 7.89 1.58 -8.53
C CYS A 339 6.64 1.72 -7.66
N GLY A 340 6.75 1.31 -6.39
CA GLY A 340 5.62 1.29 -5.48
C GLY A 340 5.71 0.17 -4.46
N GLN A 341 4.54 -0.30 -4.02
CA GLN A 341 4.41 -1.28 -2.95
C GLN A 341 3.42 -2.38 -3.33
N MET A 342 3.66 -3.60 -2.85
CA MET A 342 2.71 -4.72 -2.95
C MET A 342 2.55 -5.43 -1.61
N ALA A 343 1.34 -5.86 -1.28
CA ALA A 343 1.10 -6.70 -0.09
C ALA A 343 1.44 -8.18 -0.39
N ALA A 344 0.79 -9.11 0.30
CA ALA A 344 0.90 -10.53 -0.04
C ALA A 344 0.45 -10.78 -1.50
N ILE A 345 1.27 -11.52 -2.24
CA ILE A 345 1.07 -11.82 -3.66
C ILE A 345 0.63 -13.27 -3.81
N TYR A 346 -0.49 -13.50 -4.49
CA TYR A 346 -1.10 -14.80 -4.67
C TYR A 346 -1.21 -15.17 -6.16
N LEU A 347 -0.91 -16.43 -6.47
CA LEU A 347 -1.31 -17.07 -7.72
C LEU A 347 -2.13 -18.32 -7.40
N PHE A 348 -3.33 -18.40 -7.94
CA PHE A 348 -4.24 -19.54 -7.82
C PHE A 348 -4.29 -20.32 -9.13
N SER A 349 -4.31 -21.65 -9.08
CA SER A 349 -4.49 -22.56 -10.21
C SER A 349 -5.95 -22.74 -10.62
N GLU A 350 -6.80 -21.77 -10.29
CA GLU A 350 -8.21 -21.73 -10.63
C GLU A 350 -8.62 -20.32 -11.06
N ALA A 351 -9.61 -20.25 -11.95
CA ALA A 351 -10.31 -19.01 -12.24
C ALA A 351 -11.30 -18.68 -11.10
N LEU A 352 -10.89 -17.81 -10.18
CA LEU A 352 -11.71 -17.45 -9.02
C LEU A 352 -12.97 -16.69 -9.44
N THR A 353 -14.06 -16.95 -8.72
CA THR A 353 -15.33 -16.27 -8.91
C THR A 353 -15.30 -14.84 -8.37
N THR A 354 -16.15 -13.96 -8.92
CA THR A 354 -16.32 -12.60 -8.40
C THR A 354 -16.70 -12.58 -6.91
N GLN A 355 -17.47 -13.56 -6.44
CA GLN A 355 -17.85 -13.69 -5.03
C GLN A 355 -16.64 -13.97 -4.14
N GLN A 356 -15.78 -14.92 -4.52
CA GLN A 356 -14.53 -15.21 -3.80
C GLN A 356 -13.62 -13.98 -3.76
N ILE A 357 -13.44 -13.28 -4.88
CA ILE A 357 -12.57 -12.10 -4.96
C ILE A 357 -13.14 -10.94 -4.12
N CYS A 358 -14.46 -10.73 -4.15
CA CYS A 358 -15.12 -9.74 -3.30
C CYS A 358 -14.95 -10.07 -1.81
N ALA A 359 -15.05 -11.35 -1.44
CA ALA A 359 -14.82 -11.82 -0.09
C ALA A 359 -13.35 -11.60 0.33
N MET A 360 -12.39 -11.90 -0.55
CA MET A 360 -10.96 -11.65 -0.31
C MET A 360 -10.68 -10.16 -0.10
N HIS A 361 -11.30 -9.28 -0.89
CA HIS A 361 -11.17 -7.83 -0.74
C HIS A 361 -11.63 -7.33 0.64
N ARG A 362 -12.70 -7.92 1.19
CA ARG A 362 -13.24 -7.55 2.51
C ARG A 362 -12.33 -7.94 3.68
N LEU A 363 -11.37 -8.86 3.47
CA LEU A 363 -10.32 -9.13 4.46
C LEU A 363 -9.27 -8.00 4.55
N GLY A 364 -9.28 -7.08 3.60
CA GLY A 364 -8.42 -5.89 3.58
C GLY A 364 -6.98 -6.17 3.16
N PRO A 365 -6.17 -5.10 3.02
CA PRO A 365 -4.79 -5.19 2.55
C PRO A 365 -3.84 -5.92 3.50
N GLY A 366 -4.16 -5.94 4.81
CA GLY A 366 -3.34 -6.61 5.83
C GLY A 366 -3.41 -8.14 5.82
N TYR A 367 -4.32 -8.73 5.04
CA TYR A 367 -4.48 -10.19 4.97
C TYR A 367 -3.33 -10.86 4.22
N LYS A 368 -2.71 -11.84 4.87
CA LYS A 368 -1.49 -12.51 4.41
C LYS A 368 -1.46 -14.00 4.77
N SER A 369 -2.64 -14.60 4.91
CA SER A 369 -2.84 -16.00 5.30
C SER A 369 -3.30 -16.85 4.10
N GLN A 370 -3.49 -18.16 4.32
CA GLN A 370 -3.72 -19.14 3.23
C GLN A 370 -5.18 -19.58 3.08
N PHE A 371 -6.13 -18.87 3.69
CA PHE A 371 -7.56 -19.21 3.65
C PHE A 371 -7.86 -20.60 4.22
N ARG A 372 -7.14 -21.02 5.28
CA ARG A 372 -7.29 -22.36 5.85
C ARG A 372 -8.25 -22.42 7.03
N PHE A 373 -8.28 -21.37 7.84
CA PHE A 373 -9.02 -21.36 9.09
C PHE A 373 -9.90 -20.12 9.20
N ASP A 374 -11.17 -20.29 9.56
CA ASP A 374 -12.16 -19.21 9.71
C ASP A 374 -11.69 -18.10 10.65
N ASN A 375 -10.87 -18.43 11.65
CA ASN A 375 -10.31 -17.45 12.59
C ASN A 375 -9.42 -16.39 11.90
N GLU A 376 -8.92 -16.66 10.70
CA GLU A 376 -8.17 -15.71 9.88
C GLU A 376 -9.06 -14.54 9.38
N CYS A 377 -10.39 -14.70 9.33
CA CYS A 377 -11.34 -13.63 8.97
C CYS A 377 -11.31 -12.44 9.92
N TYR A 378 -11.12 -12.71 11.22
CA TYR A 378 -11.40 -11.74 12.28
C TYR A 378 -10.26 -10.75 12.50
N LEU A 379 -9.09 -10.99 11.90
CA LEU A 379 -7.90 -10.18 12.09
C LEU A 379 -8.04 -8.75 11.56
N ASN A 380 -8.90 -8.51 10.55
CA ASN A 380 -8.95 -7.23 9.83
C ASN A 380 -10.35 -6.65 9.57
N LEU A 381 -11.43 -7.30 10.02
CA LEU A 381 -12.78 -6.76 9.82
C LEU A 381 -13.04 -5.55 10.73
N PRO A 382 -13.70 -4.48 10.25
CA PRO A 382 -14.10 -3.37 11.11
C PRO A 382 -15.09 -3.85 12.20
N ASP A 383 -15.10 -3.19 13.37
CA ASP A 383 -15.79 -3.69 14.57
C ASP A 383 -17.31 -3.89 14.40
N ASN A 384 -17.94 -3.16 13.48
CA ASN A 384 -19.35 -3.34 13.12
C ASN A 384 -19.63 -4.69 12.44
N HIS A 385 -18.68 -5.22 11.66
CA HIS A 385 -18.78 -6.55 11.04
C HIS A 385 -18.40 -7.67 12.00
N LYS A 386 -17.46 -7.43 12.94
CA LYS A 386 -17.10 -8.41 13.99
C LYS A 386 -18.31 -8.79 14.84
N ARG A 387 -19.10 -7.81 15.31
CA ARG A 387 -20.27 -8.06 16.20
C ARG A 387 -21.37 -8.90 15.55
N VAL A 388 -21.63 -8.70 14.25
CA VAL A 388 -22.66 -9.46 13.52
C VAL A 388 -22.22 -10.92 13.30
N SER A 389 -20.93 -11.14 13.03
CA SER A 389 -20.36 -12.48 12.83
C SER A 389 -20.14 -13.25 14.14
N GLU A 390 -19.77 -12.58 15.24
CA GLU A 390 -19.67 -13.19 16.58
C GLU A 390 -21.03 -13.71 17.05
N ALA A 391 -22.11 -12.99 16.80
CA ALA A 391 -23.46 -13.46 17.09
C ALA A 391 -23.79 -14.77 16.36
N LYS A 392 -23.32 -14.94 15.11
CA LYS A 392 -23.54 -16.16 14.30
C LYS A 392 -22.68 -17.33 14.81
N ALA A 393 -21.45 -17.09 15.26
CA ALA A 393 -20.56 -18.12 15.83
C ALA A 393 -21.06 -18.63 17.20
N ILE A 394 -21.63 -17.74 18.02
CA ILE A 394 -22.28 -18.13 19.27
C ILE A 394 -23.54 -18.95 18.98
N LEU A 395 -24.35 -18.54 18.00
CA LEU A 395 -25.56 -19.28 17.58
C LEU A 395 -25.24 -20.67 17.00
N SER A 396 -24.14 -20.84 16.26
CA SER A 396 -23.76 -22.16 15.74
C SER A 396 -23.23 -23.09 16.83
N SER A 397 -22.55 -22.56 17.85
CA SER A 397 -22.08 -23.32 19.02
C SER A 397 -23.19 -23.81 19.96
N LEU A 398 -24.40 -23.28 19.81
CA LEU A 398 -25.58 -23.61 20.63
C LEU A 398 -26.52 -24.64 19.97
N SER A 399 -26.11 -25.26 18.85
CA SER A 399 -26.90 -26.31 18.22
C SER A 399 -26.73 -27.66 18.96
N PRO A 400 -27.82 -28.29 19.46
CA PRO A 400 -27.69 -29.53 20.22
C PRO A 400 -27.44 -30.73 19.30
N THR A 401 -26.44 -31.54 19.64
CA THR A 401 -26.18 -32.87 19.05
C THR A 401 -27.43 -33.76 19.09
N PRO A 402 -27.78 -34.50 18.03
CA PRO A 402 -28.92 -35.41 18.07
C PRO A 402 -28.59 -36.64 18.91
N LEU A 403 -29.38 -36.89 19.96
CA LEU A 403 -29.37 -38.14 20.72
C LEU A 403 -30.15 -39.22 19.94
N ALA A 404 -29.59 -40.44 19.97
CA ALA A 404 -30.17 -41.65 19.38
C ALA A 404 -31.55 -42.01 20.00
N PRO A 405 -32.43 -42.72 19.26
CA PRO A 405 -33.81 -42.91 19.70
C PRO A 405 -33.92 -44.07 20.69
N THR A 406 -34.68 -43.83 21.77
CA THR A 406 -35.26 -44.90 22.60
C THR A 406 -36.76 -44.66 22.73
N GLU A 407 -37.49 -45.76 22.61
CA GLU A 407 -38.94 -45.85 22.45
C GLU A 407 -39.75 -45.57 23.73
N SER A 408 -41.07 -45.40 23.51
CA SER A 408 -42.17 -45.64 24.46
C SER A 408 -42.43 -44.47 25.45
N THR A 409 -43.64 -44.06 25.83
CA THR A 409 -44.99 -44.61 25.66
C THR A 409 -46.02 -43.57 26.21
N ILE A 410 -47.14 -43.40 25.49
CA ILE A 410 -48.52 -43.14 26.00
C ILE A 410 -48.92 -41.77 26.62
N HIS A 411 -49.85 -41.13 25.87
CA HIS A 411 -51.14 -40.48 26.20
C HIS A 411 -51.32 -39.11 26.89
N ARG A 412 -52.27 -38.40 26.23
CA ARG A 412 -53.30 -37.44 26.67
C ARG A 412 -52.91 -35.98 26.85
N THR A 413 -53.71 -34.95 26.49
CA THR A 413 -54.94 -34.71 25.70
C THR A 413 -55.56 -33.44 26.33
N LEU A 414 -56.11 -32.54 25.48
CA LEU A 414 -57.00 -31.39 25.75
C LEU A 414 -56.33 -30.13 26.34
N VAL A 415 -56.33 -28.94 25.71
CA VAL A 415 -57.33 -28.12 24.96
C VAL A 415 -57.82 -26.96 25.81
N SER A 416 -57.97 -25.82 25.10
CA SER A 416 -58.68 -24.58 25.44
C SER A 416 -57.94 -23.64 26.40
N GLY A 417 -57.92 -22.33 26.17
CA GLY A 417 -58.63 -21.51 25.19
C GLY A 417 -58.90 -20.14 25.82
N SER A 418 -59.18 -19.16 24.96
CA SER A 418 -59.91 -17.92 25.28
C SER A 418 -59.08 -16.78 25.93
N THR A 419 -58.84 -15.68 25.18
CA THR A 419 -59.51 -14.35 25.27
C THR A 419 -59.03 -13.50 26.44
N ALA A 420 -58.95 -12.17 26.40
CA ALA A 420 -59.02 -11.10 25.40
C ALA A 420 -58.82 -9.79 26.20
N ALA A 421 -58.47 -8.71 25.50
CA ALA A 421 -58.62 -7.30 25.92
C ALA A 421 -57.66 -6.82 27.05
N THR A 422 -57.28 -5.55 27.19
CA THR A 422 -58.00 -4.31 26.88
C THR A 422 -57.02 -3.11 26.97
N THR A 423 -57.12 -2.20 25.98
CA THR A 423 -57.16 -0.71 26.08
C THR A 423 -56.08 0.16 26.74
N GLY A 424 -55.76 1.26 26.04
CA GLY A 424 -55.40 2.59 26.58
C GLY A 424 -54.70 3.47 25.52
N ALA A 425 -55.42 4.15 24.62
CA ALA A 425 -55.76 5.60 24.64
C ALA A 425 -54.53 6.54 24.43
N VAL A 426 -54.27 7.13 23.24
CA VAL A 426 -54.87 8.29 22.50
C VAL A 426 -54.36 9.67 22.95
N THR A 427 -53.77 10.44 22.00
CA THR A 427 -53.96 11.88 21.59
C THR A 427 -52.70 12.40 20.85
N ALA A 428 -52.69 12.62 19.52
CA ALA A 428 -53.10 13.81 18.72
C ALA A 428 -52.17 15.05 18.95
N ASP A 429 -51.22 15.34 18.04
CA ASP A 429 -51.30 16.24 16.86
C ASP A 429 -50.95 17.72 17.15
N TYR A 430 -49.92 18.28 16.49
CA TYR A 430 -49.96 19.56 15.74
C TYR A 430 -48.59 19.98 15.15
N HIS A 431 -48.61 20.40 13.88
CA HIS A 431 -47.56 21.12 13.15
C HIS A 431 -47.84 22.64 13.22
N PRO A 432 -46.86 23.55 13.01
CA PRO A 432 -46.82 24.24 11.71
C PRO A 432 -45.42 24.73 11.23
N SER A 433 -45.39 25.16 9.96
CA SER A 433 -44.37 25.89 9.16
C SER A 433 -44.07 27.33 9.68
N SER A 434 -43.07 28.15 9.29
CA SER A 434 -42.42 28.49 7.99
C SER A 434 -41.30 29.58 8.17
N PHE A 435 -40.59 29.94 7.07
CA PHE A 435 -39.70 31.09 6.75
C PHE A 435 -38.20 31.00 7.16
N SER A 436 -37.17 31.48 6.43
CA SER A 436 -36.87 31.86 5.02
C SER A 436 -35.35 32.22 4.90
N SER A 437 -34.79 32.06 3.69
CA SER A 437 -33.43 32.28 3.07
C SER A 437 -32.63 33.57 3.43
N PRO A 438 -31.37 33.87 2.94
CA PRO A 438 -30.70 33.35 1.72
C PRO A 438 -29.13 33.23 1.62
N THR A 439 -28.69 32.57 0.53
CA THR A 439 -27.46 32.73 -0.33
C THR A 439 -26.02 32.66 0.21
N THR A 440 -25.22 31.74 -0.35
CA THR A 440 -24.21 32.05 -1.40
C THR A 440 -23.65 30.77 -2.06
N ALA A 441 -23.51 30.82 -3.39
CA ALA A 441 -23.08 29.74 -4.25
C ALA A 441 -21.56 29.70 -4.43
N ALA A 442 -20.99 28.49 -4.51
CA ALA A 442 -19.70 28.24 -5.12
C ALA A 442 -19.84 27.05 -6.09
N LEU A 443 -19.50 27.31 -7.35
CA LEU A 443 -19.61 26.39 -8.48
C LEU A 443 -18.66 25.19 -8.34
N ALA A 444 -19.19 23.98 -8.49
CA ALA A 444 -18.42 22.77 -8.77
C ALA A 444 -18.86 22.21 -10.13
N SER A 445 -17.89 22.00 -11.01
CA SER A 445 -18.02 21.37 -12.33
C SER A 445 -18.46 19.89 -12.22
N PRO A 446 -19.08 19.30 -13.26
CA PRO A 446 -19.81 18.04 -13.13
C PRO A 446 -18.87 16.84 -13.09
N GLY A 447 -18.74 16.23 -11.91
CA GLY A 447 -18.21 14.88 -11.75
C GLY A 447 -19.25 13.85 -12.17
N VAL A 448 -18.88 12.97 -13.09
CA VAL A 448 -19.67 11.80 -13.49
C VAL A 448 -19.93 10.93 -12.25
N ALA A 449 -21.16 10.95 -11.74
CA ALA A 449 -21.60 10.03 -10.70
C ALA A 449 -21.75 8.63 -11.30
N LEU A 450 -20.75 7.76 -11.11
CA LEU A 450 -20.94 6.32 -11.28
C LEU A 450 -21.83 5.84 -10.13
N ALA A 451 -23.07 5.49 -10.47
CA ALA A 451 -24.01 4.86 -9.56
C ALA A 451 -23.42 3.57 -9.00
N SER A 452 -23.28 3.51 -7.68
CA SER A 452 -23.01 2.28 -6.93
C SER A 452 -24.23 1.38 -6.97
N ALA A 453 -24.38 0.60 -8.04
CA ALA A 453 -25.34 -0.50 -8.07
C ALA A 453 -24.77 -1.66 -7.26
N ALA A 454 -25.13 -1.72 -5.97
CA ALA A 454 -24.95 -2.91 -5.16
C ALA A 454 -25.83 -4.04 -5.74
N PRO A 455 -25.31 -5.28 -5.91
CA PRO A 455 -26.14 -6.38 -6.35
C PRO A 455 -27.01 -6.86 -5.18
N GLY A 456 -28.31 -6.95 -5.42
CA GLY A 456 -29.23 -7.77 -4.64
C GLY A 456 -29.95 -7.08 -3.48
N ALA A 457 -31.10 -6.46 -3.78
CA ALA A 457 -32.19 -6.34 -2.83
C ALA A 457 -32.84 -7.73 -2.64
N GLY A 458 -32.16 -8.59 -1.88
CA GLY A 458 -32.61 -9.91 -1.47
C GLY A 458 -31.82 -10.26 -0.22
N GLY A 459 -32.50 -10.32 0.93
CA GLY A 459 -31.90 -10.34 2.27
C GLY A 459 -31.22 -11.67 2.66
N GLU A 460 -30.34 -12.22 1.83
CA GLU A 460 -29.43 -13.28 2.26
C GLU A 460 -28.09 -12.66 2.71
N SER A 461 -27.69 -12.92 3.95
CA SER A 461 -26.38 -12.50 4.45
C SER A 461 -25.28 -13.18 3.64
N PHE A 462 -24.44 -12.42 2.95
CA PHE A 462 -23.27 -12.94 2.25
C PHE A 462 -22.34 -13.67 3.25
N ASP A 463 -22.30 -15.00 3.21
CA ASP A 463 -21.51 -15.81 4.13
C ASP A 463 -20.04 -15.86 3.71
N LEU A 464 -19.31 -14.82 4.11
CA LEU A 464 -17.90 -14.60 3.81
C LEU A 464 -17.01 -15.77 4.25
N VAL A 465 -17.35 -16.41 5.38
CA VAL A 465 -16.56 -17.51 5.93
C VAL A 465 -16.69 -18.73 5.03
N SER A 466 -17.92 -19.12 4.69
CA SER A 466 -18.16 -20.27 3.81
C SER A 466 -17.53 -20.11 2.42
N VAL A 467 -17.48 -18.89 1.89
CA VAL A 467 -16.92 -18.61 0.55
C VAL A 467 -15.40 -18.69 0.54
N LEU A 468 -14.75 -18.36 1.66
CA LEU A 468 -13.30 -18.26 1.73
C LEU A 468 -12.62 -19.51 2.30
N TYR A 469 -13.28 -20.20 3.23
CA TYR A 469 -12.65 -21.23 4.07
C TYR A 469 -13.26 -22.63 3.88
N ASP A 470 -13.92 -22.87 2.75
CA ASP A 470 -14.33 -24.23 2.34
C ASP A 470 -13.15 -25.12 1.88
N GLY A 471 -11.92 -24.61 2.00
CA GLY A 471 -10.68 -25.28 1.62
C GLY A 471 -10.29 -25.07 0.16
N LYS A 472 -11.22 -24.69 -0.74
CA LYS A 472 -10.95 -24.59 -2.18
C LYS A 472 -9.89 -23.55 -2.51
N LEU A 473 -10.03 -22.33 -1.96
CA LEU A 473 -9.05 -21.27 -2.15
C LEU A 473 -7.67 -21.70 -1.67
N SER A 474 -7.59 -22.29 -0.47
CA SER A 474 -6.32 -22.78 0.07
C SER A 474 -5.71 -23.82 -0.84
N SER A 475 -6.47 -24.79 -1.34
CA SER A 475 -5.97 -25.84 -2.23
C SER A 475 -5.57 -25.30 -3.61
N ALA A 476 -6.17 -24.20 -4.07
CA ALA A 476 -5.85 -23.62 -5.37
C ALA A 476 -4.55 -22.79 -5.36
N ILE A 477 -3.93 -22.49 -4.21
CA ILE A 477 -2.72 -21.66 -4.17
C ILE A 477 -1.53 -22.37 -4.83
N VAL A 478 -1.05 -21.83 -5.95
CA VAL A 478 0.21 -22.21 -6.60
C VAL A 478 1.37 -21.64 -5.81
N PHE A 479 1.34 -20.32 -5.58
CA PHE A 479 2.26 -19.62 -4.70
C PHE A 479 1.60 -18.48 -3.94
N MET A 480 2.15 -18.21 -2.75
CA MET A 480 1.85 -17.06 -1.92
C MET A 480 3.18 -16.51 -1.40
N TYR A 481 3.55 -15.32 -1.83
CA TYR A 481 4.71 -14.60 -1.29
C TYR A 481 4.24 -13.63 -0.22
N ASN A 482 4.73 -13.82 1.00
CA ASN A 482 4.32 -13.08 2.18
C ASN A 482 5.46 -12.16 2.64
N PRO A 483 5.23 -10.85 2.78
CA PRO A 483 6.30 -9.93 3.18
C PRO A 483 6.82 -10.15 4.61
N VAL A 484 6.14 -10.94 5.46
CA VAL A 484 6.70 -11.35 6.78
C VAL A 484 7.49 -12.67 6.72
N ALA A 485 7.46 -13.38 5.60
CA ALA A 485 8.13 -14.66 5.42
C ALA A 485 9.38 -14.49 4.55
N THR A 486 10.30 -13.62 4.98
CA THR A 486 11.55 -13.33 4.29
C THR A 486 12.76 -13.65 5.16
N ASP A 487 13.81 -14.16 4.53
CA ASP A 487 15.13 -14.37 5.13
C ASP A 487 16.19 -13.75 4.20
N GLY A 488 16.66 -12.56 4.57
CA GLY A 488 17.47 -11.72 3.69
C GLY A 488 16.72 -11.40 2.39
N GLN A 489 17.30 -11.81 1.26
CA GLN A 489 16.69 -11.65 -0.07
C GLN A 489 15.72 -12.78 -0.43
N LEU A 490 15.67 -13.87 0.34
CA LEU A 490 14.79 -14.98 0.05
C LEU A 490 13.39 -14.70 0.58
N CYS A 491 12.37 -14.82 -0.26
CA CYS A 491 10.98 -14.82 0.14
C CYS A 491 10.42 -16.25 0.07
N LEU A 492 9.99 -16.76 1.22
CA LEU A 492 9.51 -18.12 1.38
C LEU A 492 8.04 -18.21 0.98
N GLN A 493 7.69 -19.27 0.25
CA GLN A 493 6.28 -19.59 0.06
C GLN A 493 5.71 -20.19 1.34
N SER A 494 4.46 -19.84 1.66
CA SER A 494 3.64 -20.71 2.49
C SER A 494 2.76 -21.59 1.59
N ALA A 495 3.28 -22.72 1.14
CA ALA A 495 2.53 -23.65 0.28
C ALA A 495 1.48 -24.43 1.07
N PRO A 496 0.27 -24.64 0.52
CA PRO A 496 -0.63 -25.70 0.97
C PRO A 496 0.06 -27.05 0.83
N LYS A 497 0.06 -27.86 1.89
CA LYS A 497 0.45 -29.27 1.77
C LYS A 497 -0.54 -29.95 0.81
N GLY A 498 -0.04 -30.61 -0.23
CA GLY A 498 -0.88 -31.44 -1.13
C GLY A 498 -1.01 -30.96 -2.58
N ASN A 499 -0.43 -29.82 -2.96
CA ASN A 499 -0.46 -29.38 -4.36
C ASN A 499 0.63 -30.07 -5.21
N LEU A 500 0.28 -30.43 -6.44
CA LEU A 500 1.25 -30.84 -7.47
C LEU A 500 2.29 -29.71 -7.59
N SER A 501 3.58 -30.04 -7.43
CA SER A 501 4.63 -29.02 -7.53
C SER A 501 4.65 -28.44 -8.93
N TYR A 502 4.17 -27.20 -9.07
CA TYR A 502 4.32 -26.42 -10.29
C TYR A 502 5.77 -26.01 -10.54
N PHE A 503 6.60 -26.00 -9.49
CA PHE A 503 7.97 -25.52 -9.55
C PHE A 503 8.95 -26.66 -9.76
N VAL A 504 10.03 -26.37 -10.50
CA VAL A 504 11.17 -27.29 -10.68
C VAL A 504 11.96 -27.46 -9.38
N HIS A 505 12.00 -26.41 -8.56
CA HIS A 505 12.69 -26.38 -7.27
C HIS A 505 11.74 -25.97 -6.14
N THR A 506 12.23 -25.95 -4.89
CA THR A 506 11.48 -25.44 -3.75
C THR A 506 10.83 -24.11 -4.12
N PRO A 507 9.54 -23.92 -3.85
CA PRO A 507 8.91 -22.68 -4.21
C PRO A 507 9.30 -21.58 -3.21
N HIS A 508 10.14 -20.68 -3.69
CA HIS A 508 10.59 -19.48 -3.00
C HIS A 508 10.59 -18.34 -4.03
N SER A 509 11.05 -17.15 -3.68
CA SER A 509 11.44 -16.13 -4.65
C SER A 509 12.63 -15.36 -4.12
N LEU A 510 13.36 -14.70 -5.02
CA LEU A 510 14.51 -13.87 -4.67
C LEU A 510 14.16 -12.40 -4.89
N MET A 511 14.28 -11.60 -3.85
CA MET A 511 14.19 -10.15 -3.89
C MET A 511 15.52 -9.57 -4.38
N LEU A 512 15.49 -8.94 -5.54
CA LEU A 512 16.59 -8.16 -6.07
C LEU A 512 16.37 -6.68 -5.70
N GLN A 513 17.45 -6.00 -5.32
CA GLN A 513 17.44 -4.59 -4.92
C GLN A 513 18.23 -3.74 -5.91
#